data_AF-A0A0F9FEC8-F1
#
_entry.id   AF-A0A0F9FEC8-F1
#
_cell.length_a   1.000
_cell.length_b   1.000
_cell.length_c   1.000
_cell.angle_alpha   90.00
_cell.angle_beta   90.00
_cell.angle_gamma   90.00
#
_symmetry.space_group_name_H-M   'P 1'
#
loop_
_entity.id
_entity.type
_entity.pdbx_description
1 polymer ?
#
loop_
_entity_poly.entity_id
_entity_poly.type
_entity_poly.pdbx_seq_one_letter_code
_entity_poly.pdbx_strand_id
1 'polypeptide(L)'
;FESGGQLLDIAAIADGDPLVREGTDILGGGVRKIRETGGPTVLALGAVPDGQGLKRSGSSVVGGLSAPEFVSGEIGIAANGTLSTAHSLGAIPTLVHVILRCTTTEYGYSVGDEIYMNDVQGTAGSIGQTIASDATNIVIVTGTAINIMRKDTHVRGAITLASWRWVMRAWK
;
A
#
# COMPACT_ATOMS: atom_id res chain seq x y z
N PHE A 1 26.42 55.11 -8.05
CA PHE A 1 25.04 54.65 -8.24
C PHE A 1 25.09 53.27 -8.87
N GLU A 2 24.45 52.33 -8.18
CA GLU A 2 24.18 50.91 -8.45
C GLU A 2 23.59 50.66 -9.86
N SER A 3 23.49 49.47 -10.45
CA SER A 3 23.84 48.08 -10.12
C SER A 3 23.85 47.32 -11.45
N GLY A 4 24.83 46.43 -11.67
CA GLY A 4 24.89 45.55 -12.84
C GLY A 4 23.99 44.32 -12.70
N GLY A 5 22.69 44.52 -12.47
CA GLY A 5 21.71 43.44 -12.49
C GLY A 5 21.36 43.04 -13.92
N GLN A 6 21.80 41.88 -14.36
CA GLN A 6 21.45 41.31 -15.66
C GLN A 6 19.97 40.92 -15.65
N LEU A 7 19.14 41.66 -16.40
CA LEU A 7 17.74 41.32 -16.63
C LEU A 7 17.68 40.08 -17.53
N LEU A 8 17.05 39.02 -17.03
CA LEU A 8 16.73 37.82 -17.81
C LEU A 8 15.41 38.09 -18.55
N ASP A 9 15.49 38.48 -19.82
CA ASP A 9 14.31 38.76 -20.65
C ASP A 9 13.71 37.44 -21.17
N ILE A 10 12.62 37.00 -20.56
CA ILE A 10 11.91 35.75 -20.89
C ILE A 10 11.01 35.89 -22.13
N ALA A 11 10.72 37.11 -22.59
CA ALA A 11 9.90 37.34 -23.78
C ALA A 11 10.67 37.08 -25.09
N ALA A 12 12.00 36.94 -25.02
CA ALA A 12 12.86 36.59 -26.15
C ALA A 12 13.06 35.08 -26.33
N ILE A 13 12.51 34.23 -25.45
CA ILE A 13 12.65 32.77 -25.52
C ILE A 13 11.74 32.26 -26.64
N ALA A 14 12.32 32.05 -27.82
CA ALA A 14 11.64 31.44 -28.95
C ALA A 14 11.32 29.98 -28.65
N ASP A 15 10.34 29.39 -29.36
CA ASP A 15 10.02 27.96 -29.22
C ASP A 15 11.27 27.13 -29.52
N GLY A 16 11.93 26.62 -28.47
CA GLY A 16 13.24 25.95 -28.55
C GLY A 16 14.36 26.51 -27.65
N ASP A 17 14.16 27.61 -26.91
CA ASP A 17 15.21 28.15 -26.03
C ASP A 17 15.28 27.45 -24.65
N PRO A 18 16.48 27.17 -24.11
CA PRO A 18 16.65 26.30 -22.96
C PRO A 18 16.38 26.99 -21.62
N LEU A 19 15.89 26.17 -20.68
CA LEU A 19 15.64 26.53 -19.29
C LEU A 19 16.90 27.11 -18.62
N VAL A 20 16.75 28.28 -17.98
CA VAL A 20 17.84 28.91 -17.22
C VAL A 20 17.93 28.27 -15.83
N ARG A 21 19.16 27.92 -15.44
CA ARG A 21 19.52 27.29 -14.17
C ARG A 21 20.06 28.35 -13.21
N GLU A 22 19.50 28.44 -12.01
CA GLU A 22 20.08 29.21 -10.91
C GLU A 22 20.67 28.24 -9.88
N GLY A 23 22.01 28.19 -9.78
CA GLY A 23 22.69 27.25 -8.88
C GLY A 23 22.46 25.79 -9.27
N THR A 24 21.92 24.97 -8.37
CA THR A 24 21.53 23.56 -8.66
C THR A 24 20.10 23.42 -9.15
N ASP A 25 19.31 24.50 -9.14
CA ASP A 25 17.87 24.44 -9.21
C ASP A 25 17.35 25.05 -10.52
N ILE A 26 16.24 24.50 -11.03
CA ILE A 26 15.44 25.13 -12.08
C ILE A 26 14.26 25.82 -11.38
N LEU A 27 14.45 27.07 -10.96
CA LEU A 27 13.45 27.85 -10.24
C LEU A 27 12.57 28.62 -11.24
N GLY A 28 11.66 27.91 -11.90
CA GLY A 28 10.42 28.52 -12.37
C GLY A 28 9.41 28.45 -11.23
N GLY A 29 8.94 29.58 -10.71
CA GLY A 29 7.87 29.61 -9.70
C GLY A 29 6.59 28.92 -10.22
N GLY A 30 6.51 27.61 -10.09
CA GLY A 30 5.46 26.77 -10.68
C GLY A 30 5.88 26.00 -11.92
N VAL A 31 6.83 25.06 -11.81
CA VAL A 31 6.83 23.88 -12.70
C VAL A 31 5.51 23.14 -12.46
N ARG A 32 4.45 23.51 -13.18
CA ARG A 32 3.09 22.95 -13.03
C ARG A 32 2.89 21.68 -13.87
N LYS A 33 3.80 21.45 -14.83
CA LYS A 33 3.64 20.51 -15.94
C LYS A 33 5.00 19.97 -16.38
N ILE A 34 5.16 18.66 -16.45
CA ILE A 34 6.29 18.00 -17.13
C ILE A 34 5.75 17.39 -18.42
N ARG A 35 6.43 17.63 -19.56
CA ARG A 35 6.11 17.01 -20.84
C ARG A 35 7.05 15.83 -21.07
N GLU A 36 6.52 14.61 -21.07
CA GLU A 36 7.29 13.40 -21.38
C GLU A 36 7.69 13.41 -22.88
N THR A 37 8.91 13.00 -23.20
CA THR A 37 9.52 13.06 -24.55
C THR A 37 8.87 12.15 -25.60
N GLY A 38 7.78 11.43 -25.26
CA GLY A 38 7.14 10.46 -26.15
C GLY A 38 5.64 10.25 -25.97
N GLY A 39 4.92 11.11 -25.24
CA GLY A 39 3.48 10.95 -25.00
C GLY A 39 2.65 12.24 -25.18
N PRO A 40 1.34 12.16 -25.47
CA PRO A 40 0.46 13.32 -25.65
C PRO A 40 0.07 14.01 -24.33
N THR A 41 0.47 13.48 -23.17
CA THR A 41 0.01 13.97 -21.86
C THR A 41 1.01 14.91 -21.21
N VAL A 42 0.56 16.14 -21.04
CA VAL A 42 1.07 17.06 -20.03
C VAL A 42 0.78 16.48 -18.64
N LEU A 43 1.82 16.12 -17.89
CA LEU A 43 1.68 15.57 -16.55
C LEU A 43 1.51 16.72 -15.54
N ALA A 44 0.31 16.93 -15.03
CA ALA A 44 0.03 18.00 -14.07
C ALA A 44 0.55 17.61 -12.66
N LEU A 45 1.32 18.50 -12.02
CA LEU A 45 1.78 18.31 -10.64
C LEU A 45 0.75 18.91 -9.67
N GLY A 46 0.16 18.07 -8.82
CA GLY A 46 -0.74 18.49 -7.74
C GLY A 46 0.00 18.90 -6.47
N ALA A 47 -0.74 19.30 -5.43
CA ALA A 47 -0.14 19.54 -4.10
C ALA A 47 0.42 18.23 -3.52
N VAL A 48 1.64 18.30 -2.98
CA VAL A 48 2.34 17.17 -2.34
C VAL A 48 2.71 17.64 -0.93
N PRO A 49 1.92 17.26 0.09
CA PRO A 49 2.26 17.53 1.49
C PRO A 49 3.59 16.90 1.89
N ASP A 50 4.21 17.46 2.94
CA ASP A 50 5.44 16.89 3.52
C ASP A 50 5.22 15.43 3.97
N GLY A 51 6.25 14.61 3.77
CA GLY A 51 6.21 13.17 4.06
C GLY A 51 5.48 12.28 3.05
N GLN A 52 4.99 12.82 1.92
CA GLN A 52 4.37 12.02 0.86
C GLN A 52 5.32 11.75 -0.33
N GLY A 53 5.24 10.55 -0.89
CA GLY A 53 5.88 10.24 -2.17
C GLY A 53 5.07 10.80 -3.34
N LEU A 54 5.74 11.00 -4.49
CA LEU A 54 5.09 11.35 -5.75
C LEU A 54 4.48 10.08 -6.38
N LYS A 55 3.18 10.08 -6.62
CA LYS A 55 2.44 8.98 -7.25
C LYS A 55 1.79 9.43 -8.54
N ARG A 56 1.89 8.63 -9.61
CA ARG A 56 1.14 8.84 -10.85
C ARG A 56 -0.32 8.42 -10.66
N SER A 57 -1.23 9.33 -11.00
CA SER A 57 -2.67 9.11 -11.03
C SER A 57 -3.21 9.58 -12.37
N GLY A 58 -3.35 8.65 -13.33
CA GLY A 58 -3.73 8.98 -14.71
C GLY A 58 -2.71 9.94 -15.37
N SER A 59 -3.19 11.14 -15.72
CA SER A 59 -2.39 12.23 -16.31
C SER A 59 -1.84 13.22 -15.29
N SER A 60 -1.82 12.86 -14.00
CA SER A 60 -1.31 13.71 -12.92
C SER A 60 -0.26 12.99 -12.08
N VAL A 61 0.61 13.78 -11.44
CA VAL A 61 1.42 13.33 -10.30
C VAL A 61 0.90 14.06 -9.07
N VAL A 62 0.59 13.29 -8.04
CA VAL A 62 0.04 13.76 -6.77
C VAL A 62 0.84 13.21 -5.61
N GLY A 63 0.72 13.83 -4.44
CA GLY A 63 1.19 13.22 -3.20
C GLY A 63 0.32 12.02 -2.83
N GLY A 64 0.93 10.95 -2.35
CA GLY A 64 0.19 9.82 -1.80
C GLY A 64 1.05 8.90 -0.96
N LEU A 65 0.39 8.17 -0.05
CA LEU A 65 0.98 7.01 0.60
C LEU A 65 1.00 5.83 -0.38
N SER A 66 1.92 4.88 -0.15
CA SER A 66 1.93 3.66 -0.96
C SER A 66 0.68 2.81 -0.66
N ALA A 67 -0.05 2.47 -1.71
CA ALA A 67 -1.14 1.52 -1.65
C ALA A 67 -0.55 0.11 -1.83
N PRO A 68 -1.17 -0.94 -1.28
CA PRO A 68 -0.65 -2.29 -1.50
C PRO A 68 -0.66 -2.61 -3.00
N GLU A 69 0.47 -3.06 -3.52
CA GLU A 69 0.59 -3.52 -4.91
C GLU A 69 -0.15 -4.86 -5.13
N PHE A 70 -0.39 -5.62 -4.06
CA PHE A 70 -1.16 -6.85 -4.10
C PHE A 70 -2.27 -6.84 -3.05
N VAL A 71 -3.49 -7.18 -3.47
CA VAL A 71 -4.64 -7.46 -2.60
C VAL A 71 -5.29 -8.75 -3.08
N SER A 72 -5.40 -9.75 -2.19
CA SER A 72 -6.09 -11.00 -2.52
C SER A 72 -7.61 -10.82 -2.53
N GLY A 73 -8.32 -11.75 -3.19
CA GLY A 73 -9.74 -11.97 -2.89
C GLY A 73 -9.96 -12.52 -1.48
N GLU A 74 -11.21 -12.71 -1.09
CA GLU A 74 -11.56 -13.41 0.15
C GLU A 74 -11.35 -14.91 0.01
N ILE A 75 -10.54 -15.49 0.90
CA ILE A 75 -10.17 -16.91 0.83
C ILE A 75 -10.73 -17.64 2.05
N GLY A 76 -11.33 -18.82 1.81
CA GLY A 76 -11.84 -19.69 2.87
C GLY A 76 -10.75 -20.16 3.82
N ILE A 77 -11.12 -20.39 5.07
CA ILE A 77 -10.19 -20.85 6.10
C ILE A 77 -10.31 -22.36 6.26
N ALA A 78 -9.21 -23.07 6.06
CA ALA A 78 -9.10 -24.49 6.40
C ALA A 78 -8.43 -24.66 7.76
N ALA A 79 -8.91 -25.59 8.59
CA ALA A 79 -8.21 -25.99 9.81
C ALA A 79 -7.01 -26.87 9.47
N ASN A 80 -5.92 -26.76 10.23
CA ASN A 80 -4.71 -27.58 10.06
C ASN A 80 -4.19 -27.60 8.61
N GLY A 81 -4.23 -26.43 7.97
CA GLY A 81 -3.93 -26.30 6.55
C GLY A 81 -2.87 -25.24 6.27
N THR A 82 -2.29 -25.35 5.08
CA THR A 82 -1.41 -24.33 4.51
C THR A 82 -2.12 -23.68 3.34
N LEU A 83 -2.33 -22.37 3.41
CA LEU A 83 -2.77 -21.54 2.32
C LEU A 83 -1.56 -20.84 1.70
N SER A 84 -1.44 -20.86 0.38
CA SER A 84 -0.42 -20.12 -0.36
C SER A 84 -1.09 -19.30 -1.45
N THR A 85 -0.73 -18.02 -1.55
CA THR A 85 -1.28 -17.10 -2.55
C THR A 85 -0.14 -16.32 -3.20
N ALA A 86 -0.03 -16.42 -4.53
CA ALA A 86 0.98 -15.71 -5.30
C ALA A 86 0.69 -14.21 -5.35
N HIS A 87 1.68 -13.38 -5.00
CA HIS A 87 1.53 -11.91 -4.96
C HIS A 87 2.14 -11.19 -6.18
N SER A 88 2.91 -11.90 -7.03
CA SER A 88 3.44 -11.40 -8.31
C SER A 88 4.33 -10.14 -8.22
N LEU A 89 4.94 -9.84 -7.07
CA LEU A 89 5.78 -8.63 -6.89
C LEU A 89 7.23 -8.79 -7.37
N GLY A 90 7.64 -10.04 -7.68
CA GLY A 90 8.97 -10.39 -8.16
C GLY A 90 10.10 -10.19 -7.15
N ALA A 91 9.75 -9.98 -5.87
CA ALA A 91 10.65 -9.84 -4.73
C ALA A 91 9.86 -10.11 -3.45
N ILE A 92 10.54 -10.40 -2.35
CA ILE A 92 9.89 -10.56 -1.05
C ILE A 92 9.23 -9.20 -0.70
N PRO A 93 7.93 -9.16 -0.33
CA PRO A 93 7.28 -7.91 0.04
C PRO A 93 7.97 -7.25 1.24
N THR A 94 8.01 -5.91 1.27
CA THR A 94 8.55 -5.16 2.41
C THR A 94 7.57 -5.10 3.58
N LEU A 95 6.28 -5.24 3.29
CA LEU A 95 5.21 -5.34 4.29
C LEU A 95 4.13 -6.30 3.80
N VAL A 96 3.61 -7.11 4.72
CA VAL A 96 2.44 -7.97 4.51
C VAL A 96 1.46 -7.75 5.65
N HIS A 97 0.19 -7.50 5.31
CA HIS A 97 -0.92 -7.55 6.24
C HIS A 97 -1.82 -8.73 5.88
N VAL A 98 -1.98 -9.66 6.82
CA VAL A 98 -3.00 -10.70 6.76
C VAL A 98 -4.17 -10.29 7.63
N ILE A 99 -5.36 -10.41 7.09
CA ILE A 99 -6.60 -9.90 7.68
C ILE A 99 -7.60 -11.03 7.78
N LEU A 100 -8.26 -11.11 8.93
CA LEU A 100 -9.50 -11.86 9.13
C LEU A 100 -10.68 -10.93 8.89
N ARG A 101 -11.46 -11.20 7.84
CA ARG A 101 -12.70 -10.47 7.56
C ARG A 101 -13.92 -11.29 7.99
N CYS A 102 -14.78 -10.68 8.80
CA CYS A 102 -16.04 -11.27 9.24
C CYS A 102 -17.05 -11.30 8.08
N THR A 103 -17.65 -12.46 7.83
CA THR A 103 -18.68 -12.67 6.78
C THR A 103 -20.07 -12.95 7.36
N THR A 104 -20.15 -13.31 8.64
CA THR A 104 -21.39 -13.47 9.42
C THR A 104 -21.14 -13.02 10.85
N THR A 105 -22.08 -12.30 11.47
CA THR A 105 -21.91 -11.75 12.82
C THR A 105 -21.46 -12.80 13.83
N GLU A 106 -20.31 -12.58 14.48
CA GLU A 106 -19.74 -13.48 15.48
C GLU A 106 -18.93 -12.69 16.51
N TYR A 107 -19.06 -13.05 17.80
CA TYR A 107 -18.25 -12.49 18.89
C TYR A 107 -18.22 -10.95 19.00
N GLY A 108 -19.32 -10.30 18.58
CA GLY A 108 -19.48 -8.85 18.56
C GLY A 108 -18.93 -8.16 17.29
N TYR A 109 -18.39 -8.92 16.34
CA TYR A 109 -17.97 -8.42 15.03
C TYR A 109 -19.11 -8.52 14.03
N SER A 110 -19.32 -7.46 13.26
CA SER A 110 -20.32 -7.39 12.18
C SER A 110 -19.73 -7.85 10.85
N VAL A 111 -20.58 -8.18 9.89
CA VAL A 111 -20.14 -8.48 8.51
C VAL A 111 -19.34 -7.31 7.95
N GLY A 112 -18.14 -7.59 7.44
CA GLY A 112 -17.21 -6.60 6.92
C GLY A 112 -16.17 -6.10 7.92
N ASP A 113 -16.30 -6.39 9.22
CA ASP A 113 -15.28 -6.05 10.20
C ASP A 113 -13.97 -6.81 9.90
N GLU A 114 -12.84 -6.12 10.01
CA GLU A 114 -11.49 -6.63 9.72
C GLU A 114 -10.64 -6.68 10.99
N ILE A 115 -9.94 -7.81 11.20
CA ILE A 115 -8.95 -8.00 12.25
C ILE A 115 -7.59 -8.20 11.60
N TYR A 116 -6.62 -7.36 11.97
CA TYR A 116 -5.23 -7.51 11.53
C TYR A 116 -4.55 -8.64 12.33
N MET A 117 -4.09 -9.65 11.61
CA MET A 117 -3.50 -10.84 12.19
C MET A 117 -1.98 -10.77 12.09
N ASN A 118 -1.33 -11.18 13.18
CA ASN A 118 0.11 -11.37 13.27
C ASN A 118 0.40 -12.86 13.47
N ASP A 119 1.69 -13.22 13.51
CA ASP A 119 2.10 -14.54 13.94
C ASP A 119 1.73 -14.76 15.41
N VAL A 120 0.90 -15.78 15.63
CA VAL A 120 0.43 -16.17 16.96
C VAL A 120 0.38 -17.68 17.02
N GLN A 121 1.09 -18.26 17.98
CA GLN A 121 1.02 -19.69 18.28
C GLN A 121 0.58 -19.89 19.74
N GLY A 122 -0.36 -20.81 19.96
CA GLY A 122 -0.72 -21.23 21.31
C GLY A 122 0.41 -22.05 21.95
N THR A 123 0.58 -21.90 23.27
CA THR A 123 1.60 -22.66 24.03
C THR A 123 1.27 -24.16 24.15
N ALA A 124 -0.01 -24.53 23.96
CA ALA A 124 -0.47 -25.91 23.98
C ALA A 124 -1.50 -26.14 22.86
N GLY A 125 -1.38 -27.29 22.18
CA GLY A 125 -2.20 -27.66 21.03
C GLY A 125 -1.82 -26.94 19.73
N SER A 126 -2.39 -27.39 18.62
CA SER A 126 -2.22 -26.77 17.30
C SER A 126 -3.13 -25.54 17.17
N ILE A 127 -2.78 -24.42 17.81
CA ILE A 127 -3.60 -23.20 17.85
C ILE A 127 -2.85 -22.03 17.23
N GLY A 128 -3.55 -21.26 16.41
CA GLY A 128 -3.07 -20.01 15.82
C GLY A 128 -2.61 -20.17 14.38
N GLN A 129 -1.69 -19.31 13.98
CA GLN A 129 -1.21 -19.22 12.61
C GLN A 129 0.21 -18.69 12.53
N THR A 130 0.89 -19.08 11.45
CA THR A 130 2.15 -18.50 11.00
C THR A 130 1.92 -17.87 9.64
N ILE A 131 2.44 -16.67 9.45
CA ILE A 131 2.39 -15.87 8.24
C ILE A 131 3.83 -15.74 7.75
N ALA A 132 4.07 -16.21 6.53
CA ALA A 132 5.36 -16.10 5.87
C ALA A 132 5.18 -15.50 4.48
N SER A 133 6.25 -14.94 3.94
CA SER A 133 6.29 -14.47 2.55
C SER A 133 7.64 -14.73 1.93
N ASP A 134 7.64 -15.16 0.68
CA ASP A 134 8.83 -15.27 -0.15
C ASP A 134 8.73 -14.35 -1.37
N ALA A 135 9.60 -14.52 -2.37
CA ALA A 135 9.64 -13.66 -3.55
C ALA A 135 8.41 -13.81 -4.47
N THR A 136 7.60 -14.83 -4.23
CA THR A 136 6.49 -15.27 -5.08
C THR A 136 5.17 -15.38 -4.34
N ASN A 137 5.15 -15.85 -3.09
CA ASN A 137 3.95 -16.22 -2.37
C ASN A 137 3.90 -15.63 -0.96
N ILE A 138 2.67 -15.36 -0.50
CA ILE A 138 2.33 -15.22 0.90
C ILE A 138 1.74 -16.54 1.37
N VAL A 139 2.21 -17.05 2.49
CA VAL A 139 1.84 -18.35 3.05
C VAL A 139 1.25 -18.15 4.43
N ILE A 140 0.09 -18.76 4.68
CA ILE A 140 -0.53 -18.84 6.01
C ILE A 140 -0.62 -20.32 6.39
N VAL A 141 0.09 -20.70 7.44
CA VAL A 141 -0.07 -22.02 8.08
C VAL A 141 -1.04 -21.84 9.24
N THR A 142 -2.09 -22.64 9.28
CA THR A 142 -3.16 -22.55 10.28
C THR A 142 -3.17 -23.81 11.14
N GLY A 143 -3.36 -23.63 12.45
CA GLY A 143 -3.64 -24.74 13.37
C GLY A 143 -5.09 -25.22 13.29
N THR A 144 -5.49 -26.06 14.24
CA THR A 144 -6.85 -26.58 14.39
C THR A 144 -7.85 -25.46 14.69
N ALA A 145 -7.42 -24.43 15.41
CA ALA A 145 -8.27 -23.31 15.81
C ALA A 145 -7.52 -21.98 15.65
N ILE A 146 -8.25 -20.96 15.22
CA ILE A 146 -7.77 -19.58 15.18
C ILE A 146 -8.50 -18.81 16.26
N ASN A 147 -7.72 -18.23 17.18
CA ASN A 147 -8.26 -17.50 18.32
C ASN A 147 -8.18 -16.01 18.08
N ILE A 148 -9.24 -15.30 18.45
CA ILE A 148 -9.29 -13.85 18.52
C ILE A 148 -9.72 -13.40 19.92
N MET A 149 -9.46 -12.14 20.24
CA MET A 149 -10.14 -11.50 21.36
C MET A 149 -11.55 -11.15 20.92
N ARG A 150 -12.56 -11.50 21.73
CA ARG A 150 -13.95 -11.18 21.42
C ARG A 150 -14.25 -9.72 21.77
N LYS A 151 -15.02 -9.02 20.92
CA LYS A 151 -15.43 -7.63 21.15
C LYS A 151 -16.59 -7.52 22.13
N ASP A 152 -17.41 -8.56 22.24
CA ASP A 152 -18.58 -8.59 23.13
C ASP A 152 -18.23 -8.87 24.61
N THR A 153 -17.34 -9.81 24.86
CA THR A 153 -17.02 -10.28 26.22
C THR A 153 -15.57 -10.09 26.65
N HIS A 154 -14.68 -9.65 25.75
CA HIS A 154 -13.26 -9.41 26.04
C HIS A 154 -12.52 -10.66 26.56
N VAL A 155 -12.96 -11.85 26.13
CA VAL A 155 -12.26 -13.12 26.37
C VAL A 155 -11.77 -13.71 25.05
N ARG A 156 -10.81 -14.62 25.11
CA ARG A 156 -10.34 -15.37 23.93
C ARG A 156 -11.43 -16.33 23.44
N GLY A 157 -11.71 -16.32 22.13
CA GLY A 157 -12.64 -17.24 21.47
C GLY A 157 -12.05 -17.82 20.19
N ALA A 158 -12.30 -19.11 19.93
CA ALA A 158 -11.95 -19.76 18.69
C ALA A 158 -13.03 -19.46 17.64
N ILE A 159 -12.67 -18.83 16.53
CA ILE A 159 -13.64 -18.43 15.52
C ILE A 159 -14.29 -19.63 14.83
N THR A 160 -15.54 -19.47 14.40
CA THR A 160 -16.18 -20.38 13.47
C THR A 160 -15.60 -20.14 12.08
N LEU A 161 -14.76 -21.06 11.56
CA LEU A 161 -14.01 -20.84 10.32
C LEU A 161 -14.87 -20.40 9.12
N ALA A 162 -16.10 -20.89 9.02
CA ALA A 162 -17.04 -20.54 7.95
C ALA A 162 -17.49 -19.07 7.99
N SER A 163 -17.50 -18.47 9.18
CA SER A 163 -17.89 -17.08 9.44
C SER A 163 -16.83 -16.06 9.03
N TRP A 164 -15.63 -16.49 8.64
CA TRP A 164 -14.50 -15.59 8.37
C TRP A 164 -13.74 -15.93 7.10
N ARG A 165 -13.03 -14.94 6.54
CA ARG A 165 -12.18 -15.09 5.35
C ARG A 165 -10.82 -14.45 5.56
N TRP A 166 -9.79 -15.08 4.98
CA TRP A 166 -8.47 -14.47 4.84
C TRP A 166 -8.49 -13.43 3.73
N VAL A 167 -7.88 -12.28 3.99
CA VAL A 167 -7.56 -11.26 2.99
C VAL A 167 -6.11 -10.85 3.21
N MET A 168 -5.32 -10.82 2.14
CA MET A 168 -3.90 -10.49 2.19
C MET A 168 -3.65 -9.20 1.43
N ARG A 169 -2.82 -8.32 2.00
CA ARG A 169 -2.34 -7.09 1.37
C ARG A 169 -0.82 -7.08 1.46
N ALA A 170 -0.13 -6.75 0.37
CA ALA A 170 1.33 -6.70 0.36
C ALA A 170 1.84 -5.46 -0.35
N TRP A 171 2.97 -4.94 0.15
CA TRP A 171 3.65 -3.77 -0.36
C TRP A 171 5.05 -4.10 -0.85
N LYS A 172 5.54 -3.36 -1.84
CA LYS A 172 6.92 -3.40 -2.31
C LYS A 172 7.76 -2.26 -1.73
#